data_AF-A0A1I1LTE4-F1
#
_entry.id   AF-A0A1I1LTE4-F1
#
_cell.length_a   1.000
_cell.length_b   1.000
_cell.length_c   1.000
_cell.angle_alpha   90.00
_cell.angle_beta   90.00
_cell.angle_gamma   90.00
#
_symmetry.space_group_name_H-M   'P 1'
#
loop_
_entity.id
_entity.type
_entity.pdbx_description
1 polymer ?
#
loop_
_entity_poly.entity_id
_entity_poly.type
_entity_poly.pdbx_seq_one_letter_code
_entity_poly.pdbx_strand_id
1 'polypeptide(L)'
;MTDDSTHALAFIRRSQGDEDGASLRLQRDQVPELADELADSIDTVDLGVHTGFSILSRDESDPRIDANDEVLKAVERVRNGEYEYVVSWDDSRLARDDYFAEWRRAAAEGGAEFAFVADVEDVDSMAHGVRRTVETAIKREEIQKAIAAVRDREQREMWNTRPPVGVEFDSEREYLVPGEQFDDVIDALEMRADGVPYRTVADETGLSRGAIGRWVDNVEVRARSCRDDETARQLIEAANTNDEPDELNASTTGGEAA
;
A
#
# COMPACT_ATOMS: atom_id res chain seq x y z
N MET A 1 -41.88 25.17 19.69
CA MET A 1 -40.91 25.57 18.65
C MET A 1 -39.56 25.17 19.20
N THR A 2 -39.24 23.89 19.09
CA THR A 2 -37.87 23.42 19.31
C THR A 2 -37.10 23.90 18.09
N ASP A 3 -36.05 24.67 18.34
CA ASP A 3 -35.04 25.02 17.36
C ASP A 3 -34.47 23.68 16.87
N ASP A 4 -34.79 23.27 15.64
CA ASP A 4 -34.32 22.01 15.05
C ASP A 4 -32.90 22.20 14.50
N SER A 5 -32.08 22.94 15.26
CA SER A 5 -30.68 23.22 14.94
C SER A 5 -29.91 21.97 15.31
N THR A 6 -29.32 21.35 14.31
CA THR A 6 -28.43 20.20 14.50
C THR A 6 -27.08 20.68 15.06
N HIS A 7 -26.50 19.90 15.96
CA HIS A 7 -25.27 20.19 16.69
C HIS A 7 -24.25 19.07 16.48
N ALA A 8 -23.04 19.45 16.09
CA ALA A 8 -21.91 18.54 15.92
C ALA A 8 -20.79 18.86 16.91
N LEU A 9 -20.15 17.79 17.40
CA LEU A 9 -18.89 17.86 18.13
C LEU A 9 -17.73 17.51 17.19
N ALA A 10 -16.90 18.50 16.85
CA ALA A 10 -15.63 18.30 16.15
C ALA A 10 -14.53 17.92 17.15
N PHE A 11 -13.94 16.74 17.00
CA PHE A 11 -12.90 16.21 17.89
C PHE A 11 -11.57 16.05 17.16
N ILE A 12 -10.55 16.77 17.62
CA ILE A 12 -9.22 16.81 17.01
C ILE A 12 -8.18 16.36 18.04
N ARG A 13 -7.36 15.39 17.63
CA ARG A 13 -6.27 14.89 18.46
C ARG A 13 -5.17 14.27 17.62
N ARG A 14 -3.93 14.51 18.01
CA ARG A 14 -2.78 13.75 17.55
C ARG A 14 -2.14 12.98 18.71
N SER A 15 -1.98 11.68 18.55
CA SER A 15 -1.39 10.82 19.59
C SER A 15 0.08 11.17 19.87
N GLN A 16 0.89 11.42 18.84
CA GLN A 16 2.31 11.78 18.95
C GLN A 16 2.76 12.65 17.79
N GLY A 17 3.78 13.50 18.02
CA GLY A 17 4.41 14.36 17.02
C GLY A 17 4.38 15.84 17.41
N ASP A 18 4.64 16.73 16.45
CA ASP A 18 4.63 18.18 16.68
C ASP A 18 3.25 18.81 16.45
N GLU A 19 2.94 19.88 17.21
CA GLU A 19 1.73 20.69 17.08
C GLU A 19 1.63 21.40 15.72
N ASP A 20 2.77 21.73 15.11
CA ASP A 20 2.82 22.33 13.76
C ASP A 20 2.88 21.29 12.63
N GLY A 21 2.71 20.01 12.97
CA GLY A 21 2.77 18.93 12.00
C GLY A 21 1.65 19.01 10.97
N ALA A 22 1.98 18.67 9.72
CA ALA A 22 1.02 18.65 8.61
C ALA A 22 -0.25 17.85 8.93
N SER A 23 -0.15 16.76 9.69
CA SER A 23 -1.32 15.95 10.06
C SER A 23 -2.28 16.65 11.02
N LEU A 24 -1.80 17.44 11.99
CA LEU A 24 -2.69 18.16 12.92
C LEU A 24 -3.36 19.34 12.22
N ARG A 25 -2.63 20.02 11.32
CA ARG A 25 -3.21 21.06 10.45
C ARG A 25 -4.34 20.49 9.58
N LEU A 26 -4.14 19.36 8.94
CA LEU A 26 -5.19 18.70 8.15
C LEU A 26 -6.42 18.32 8.99
N GLN A 27 -6.25 17.90 10.25
CA GLN A 27 -7.38 17.64 11.14
C GLN A 27 -8.14 18.93 11.50
N ARG A 28 -7.42 20.01 11.81
CA ARG A 28 -8.00 21.33 12.13
C ARG A 28 -8.74 21.95 10.96
N ASP A 29 -8.37 21.61 9.73
CA ASP A 29 -9.05 22.09 8.53
C ASP A 29 -10.27 21.21 8.20
N GLN A 30 -10.10 19.88 8.15
CA GLN A 30 -11.12 18.97 7.57
C GLN A 30 -12.16 18.47 8.57
N VAL A 31 -11.84 18.37 9.87
CA VAL A 31 -12.82 17.91 10.87
C VAL A 31 -13.92 18.95 11.08
N PRO A 32 -13.61 20.26 11.22
CA PRO A 32 -14.65 21.28 11.29
C PRO A 32 -15.43 21.43 9.98
N GLU A 33 -14.79 21.28 8.82
CA GLU A 33 -15.46 21.31 7.51
C GLU A 33 -16.53 20.22 7.41
N LEU A 34 -16.20 18.98 7.80
CA LEU A 34 -17.18 17.88 7.83
C LEU A 34 -18.27 18.11 8.88
N ALA A 35 -17.97 18.76 10.01
CA ALA A 35 -18.97 19.10 11.02
C ALA A 35 -19.96 20.17 10.52
N ASP A 36 -19.48 21.18 9.79
CA ASP A 36 -20.29 22.25 9.18
C ASP A 36 -21.22 21.71 8.08
N GLU A 37 -20.82 20.64 7.39
CA GLU A 37 -21.68 19.95 6.42
C GLU A 37 -22.82 19.14 7.06
N LEU A 38 -22.65 18.72 8.31
CA LEU A 38 -23.54 17.81 9.02
C LEU A 38 -24.48 18.51 10.01
N ALA A 39 -24.05 19.64 10.57
CA ALA A 39 -24.76 20.34 11.64
C ALA A 39 -24.78 21.86 11.45
N ASP A 40 -25.84 22.49 11.98
CA ASP A 40 -26.01 23.95 11.97
C ASP A 40 -25.14 24.67 13.03
N SER A 41 -24.69 23.94 14.05
CA SER A 41 -23.87 24.43 15.15
C SER A 41 -22.74 23.45 15.47
N ILE A 42 -21.54 23.96 15.75
CA ILE A 42 -20.34 23.15 15.95
C ILE A 42 -19.64 23.54 17.24
N ASP A 43 -19.44 22.57 18.12
CA ASP A 43 -18.50 22.66 19.23
C ASP A 43 -17.21 21.93 18.86
N THR A 44 -16.06 22.55 19.12
CA THR A 44 -14.75 21.94 18.84
C THR A 44 -14.01 21.60 20.12
N VAL A 45 -13.53 20.35 20.20
CA VAL A 45 -12.56 19.88 21.20
C VAL A 45 -11.27 19.56 20.45
N ASP A 46 -10.29 20.47 20.55
CA ASP A 46 -8.96 20.30 19.96
C ASP A 46 -7.92 20.10 21.06
N LEU A 47 -7.51 18.85 21.24
CA LEU A 47 -6.52 18.46 22.23
C LEU A 47 -5.06 18.64 21.74
N GLY A 48 -4.87 19.08 20.49
CA GLY A 48 -3.56 19.19 19.88
C GLY A 48 -2.79 17.86 19.90
N VAL A 49 -1.55 17.87 20.40
CA VAL A 49 -0.77 16.66 20.63
C VAL A 49 -1.03 16.15 22.05
N HIS A 50 -1.81 15.08 22.16
CA HIS A 50 -2.15 14.48 23.44
C HIS A 50 -2.07 12.96 23.41
N THR A 51 -1.22 12.40 24.27
CA THR A 51 -1.08 10.97 24.52
C THR A 51 -1.99 10.54 25.67
N GLY A 52 -2.76 9.45 25.50
CA GLY A 52 -3.65 8.92 26.54
C GLY A 52 -4.69 7.97 25.94
N PHE A 53 -5.78 7.69 26.66
CA PHE A 53 -7.00 7.01 26.17
C PHE A 53 -6.94 5.48 26.03
N SER A 54 -6.42 4.81 27.07
CA SER A 54 -6.44 3.35 27.22
C SER A 54 -7.10 2.94 28.54
N ILE A 55 -8.02 1.97 28.49
CA ILE A 55 -8.58 1.33 29.70
C ILE A 55 -7.64 0.30 30.32
N LEU A 56 -6.53 -0.07 29.66
CA LEU A 56 -5.61 -1.12 30.11
C LEU A 56 -4.56 -0.61 31.12
N SER A 57 -4.62 0.67 31.45
CA SER A 57 -3.88 1.24 32.55
C SER A 57 -4.38 0.62 33.85
N ARG A 58 -3.49 0.01 34.64
CA ARG A 58 -3.84 -0.79 35.82
C ARG A 58 -3.95 0.00 37.12
N ASP A 59 -3.66 1.30 37.09
CA ASP A 59 -3.49 2.12 38.28
C ASP A 59 -4.31 3.41 38.12
N GLU A 60 -5.27 3.70 39.01
CA GLU A 60 -6.08 4.95 38.98
C GLU A 60 -5.21 6.24 38.99
N SER A 61 -3.94 6.11 39.34
CA SER A 61 -2.94 7.18 39.34
C SER A 61 -2.07 7.24 38.07
N ASP A 62 -2.22 6.30 37.12
CA ASP A 62 -1.47 6.28 35.87
C ASP A 62 -2.08 7.30 34.89
N PRO A 63 -1.31 8.30 34.41
CA PRO A 63 -1.78 9.31 33.46
C PRO A 63 -2.20 8.73 32.09
N ARG A 64 -2.04 7.42 31.89
CA ARG A 64 -2.56 6.67 30.72
C ARG A 64 -3.99 6.17 30.91
N ILE A 65 -4.50 6.08 32.15
CA ILE A 65 -5.95 6.00 32.40
C ILE A 65 -6.49 7.39 32.06
N ASP A 66 -7.60 7.45 31.36
CA ASP A 66 -8.19 8.71 30.93
C ASP A 66 -8.62 9.59 32.13
N ALA A 67 -7.85 10.64 32.39
CA ALA A 67 -8.15 11.69 33.37
C ALA A 67 -8.22 13.08 32.69
N ASN A 68 -8.41 13.15 31.37
CA ASN A 68 -8.54 14.42 30.69
C ASN A 68 -9.97 14.98 30.87
N ASP A 69 -10.10 16.02 31.68
CA ASP A 69 -11.37 16.66 32.00
C ASP A 69 -12.17 17.11 30.75
N GLU A 70 -11.51 17.51 29.65
CA GLU A 70 -12.22 17.92 28.43
C GLU A 70 -12.83 16.74 27.69
N VAL A 71 -12.16 15.60 27.69
CA VAL A 71 -12.67 14.37 27.08
C VAL A 71 -13.80 13.78 27.91
N LEU A 72 -13.64 13.73 29.23
CA LEU A 72 -14.70 13.27 30.13
C LEU A 72 -15.96 14.13 29.97
N LYS A 73 -15.81 15.46 29.92
CA LYS A 73 -16.92 16.37 29.64
C LYS A 73 -17.50 16.19 28.25
N ALA A 74 -16.67 15.95 27.23
CA ALA A 74 -17.17 15.71 25.87
C ALA A 74 -18.02 14.44 25.80
N VAL A 75 -17.57 13.34 26.42
CA VAL A 75 -18.33 12.08 26.51
C VAL A 75 -19.64 12.28 27.27
N GLU A 76 -19.63 13.02 28.39
CA GLU A 76 -20.86 13.33 29.14
C GLU A 76 -21.85 14.17 28.33
N ARG A 77 -21.38 15.20 27.61
CA ARG A 77 -22.25 16.03 26.75
C ARG A 77 -22.87 15.22 25.61
N VAL A 78 -22.08 14.34 24.97
CA VAL A 78 -22.61 13.39 23.97
C VAL A 78 -23.64 12.46 24.60
N ARG A 79 -23.37 11.91 25.78
CA ARG A 79 -24.31 11.06 26.52
C ARG A 79 -25.63 11.78 26.87
N ASN A 80 -25.56 13.07 27.17
CA ASN A 80 -26.73 13.88 27.49
C ASN A 80 -27.57 14.23 26.24
N GLY A 81 -27.11 13.87 25.03
CA GLY A 81 -27.77 14.20 23.78
C GLY A 81 -27.61 15.66 23.38
N GLU A 82 -26.50 16.30 23.77
CA GLU A 82 -26.18 17.68 23.36
C GLU A 82 -25.72 17.77 21.90
N TYR A 83 -25.41 16.63 21.27
CA TYR A 83 -24.93 16.54 19.89
C TYR A 83 -25.61 15.40 19.15
N GLU A 84 -26.00 15.64 17.91
CA GLU A 84 -26.46 14.62 16.96
C GLU A 84 -25.29 13.98 16.21
N TYR A 85 -24.13 14.65 16.15
CA TYR A 85 -22.95 14.16 15.44
C TYR A 85 -21.67 14.29 16.27
N VAL A 86 -20.83 13.26 16.24
CA VAL A 86 -19.44 13.30 16.72
C VAL A 86 -18.53 13.11 15.52
N VAL A 87 -17.80 14.16 15.16
CA VAL A 87 -16.95 14.23 13.97
C VAL A 87 -15.49 14.18 14.39
N SER A 88 -14.71 13.29 13.79
CA SER A 88 -13.29 13.12 14.10
C SER A 88 -12.49 12.74 12.85
N TRP A 89 -11.16 12.77 12.92
CA TRP A 89 -10.34 12.29 11.80
C TRP A 89 -10.47 10.78 11.61
N ASP A 90 -10.34 10.01 12.69
CA ASP A 90 -10.50 8.55 12.75
C ASP A 90 -10.95 8.17 14.18
N ASP A 91 -11.31 6.91 14.40
CA ASP A 91 -11.64 6.36 15.73
C ASP A 91 -10.45 6.43 16.69
N SER A 92 -9.24 6.25 16.16
CA SER A 92 -7.97 6.35 16.87
C SER A 92 -7.70 7.74 17.47
N ARG A 93 -8.49 8.77 17.11
CA ARG A 93 -8.42 10.12 17.70
C ARG A 93 -9.38 10.29 18.86
N LEU A 94 -10.40 9.46 18.98
CA LEU A 94 -11.29 9.44 20.14
C LEU A 94 -10.70 8.56 21.25
N ALA A 95 -10.12 7.41 20.89
CA ALA A 95 -9.50 6.49 21.83
C ALA A 95 -8.37 5.69 21.17
N ARG A 96 -7.43 5.16 21.96
CA ARG A 96 -6.36 4.29 21.42
C ARG A 96 -6.74 2.81 21.48
N ASP A 97 -7.48 2.42 22.51
CA ASP A 97 -7.89 1.04 22.79
C ASP A 97 -9.41 0.98 23.06
N ASP A 98 -9.88 -0.02 23.81
CA ASP A 98 -11.29 -0.29 24.15
C ASP A 98 -12.08 0.90 24.75
N TYR A 99 -11.42 2.03 25.10
CA TYR A 99 -12.09 3.26 25.53
C TYR A 99 -13.05 3.82 24.45
N PHE A 100 -12.88 3.47 23.18
CA PHE A 100 -13.88 3.79 22.14
C PHE A 100 -15.26 3.19 22.45
N ALA A 101 -15.34 2.12 23.24
CA ALA A 101 -16.61 1.56 23.70
C ALA A 101 -17.40 2.53 24.59
N GLU A 102 -16.73 3.40 25.37
CA GLU A 102 -17.41 4.41 26.20
C GLU A 102 -18.00 5.53 25.33
N TRP A 103 -17.29 5.95 24.28
CA TRP A 103 -17.83 6.85 23.27
C TRP A 103 -19.05 6.26 22.56
N ARG A 104 -18.97 5.00 22.12
CA ARG A 104 -20.11 4.31 21.50
C ARG A 104 -21.31 4.19 22.44
N ARG A 105 -21.08 3.91 23.72
CA ARG A 105 -22.16 3.87 24.72
C ARG A 105 -22.80 5.24 24.91
N ALA A 106 -21.99 6.29 25.07
CA ALA A 106 -22.48 7.66 25.20
C ALA A 106 -23.28 8.10 23.96
N ALA A 107 -22.77 7.84 22.76
CA ALA A 107 -23.45 8.16 21.51
C ALA A 107 -24.79 7.40 21.37
N ALA A 108 -24.83 6.11 21.73
CA ALA A 108 -26.08 5.33 21.73
C ALA A 108 -27.10 5.81 22.77
N GLU A 109 -26.65 6.30 23.93
CA GLU A 109 -27.50 6.85 24.99
C GLU A 109 -28.05 8.24 24.62
N GLY A 110 -27.21 9.10 24.03
CA GLY A 110 -27.57 10.47 23.64
C GLY A 110 -28.17 10.61 22.24
N GLY A 111 -28.10 9.56 21.40
CA GLY A 111 -28.60 9.59 20.02
C GLY A 111 -27.66 10.21 19.00
N ALA A 112 -26.35 10.26 19.27
CA ALA A 112 -25.35 10.83 18.38
C ALA A 112 -24.81 9.79 17.36
N GLU A 113 -24.50 10.23 16.15
CA GLU A 113 -23.85 9.44 15.10
C GLU A 113 -22.37 9.82 14.93
N PHE A 114 -21.50 8.87 14.58
CA PHE A 114 -20.09 9.15 14.31
C PHE A 114 -19.83 9.46 12.82
N ALA A 115 -19.03 10.49 12.55
CA ALA A 115 -18.53 10.80 11.22
C ALA A 115 -16.99 10.91 11.23
N PHE A 116 -16.32 10.22 10.31
CA PHE A 116 -14.86 10.20 10.22
C PHE A 116 -14.32 10.70 8.89
N VAL A 117 -13.32 11.59 8.95
CA VAL A 117 -12.66 12.19 7.79
C VAL A 117 -11.83 11.15 7.02
N ALA A 118 -10.98 10.38 7.72
CA ALA A 118 -10.22 9.26 7.14
C ALA A 118 -11.04 7.96 7.17
N ASP A 119 -10.81 7.10 6.17
CA ASP A 119 -11.38 5.75 6.13
C ASP A 119 -10.93 5.00 7.41
N VAL A 120 -11.88 4.71 8.30
CA VAL A 120 -11.69 3.75 9.39
C VAL A 120 -11.96 2.38 8.78
N GLU A 121 -10.91 1.57 8.65
CA GLU A 121 -11.05 0.13 8.43
C GLU A 121 -11.76 -0.48 9.66
N ASP A 122 -13.00 -0.92 9.44
CA ASP A 122 -13.83 -1.83 10.25
C ASP A 122 -13.54 -1.98 11.75
N VAL A 123 -14.50 -1.58 12.61
CA VAL A 123 -15.03 -2.45 13.69
C VAL A 123 -16.50 -2.10 14.01
N ASP A 124 -17.43 -2.91 13.50
CA ASP A 124 -18.81 -3.14 14.00
C ASP A 124 -19.54 -1.98 14.71
N SER A 125 -20.46 -1.31 14.00
CA SER A 125 -21.88 -1.26 14.40
C SER A 125 -22.77 -0.65 13.31
N MET A 126 -23.87 -1.33 13.02
CA MET A 126 -24.96 -0.92 12.13
C MET A 126 -25.59 0.42 12.55
N ALA A 127 -25.31 1.51 11.82
CA ALA A 127 -26.27 2.59 11.55
C ALA A 127 -25.71 3.53 10.48
N HIS A 128 -26.37 3.53 9.32
CA HIS A 128 -26.56 4.63 8.36
C HIS A 128 -25.51 5.77 8.30
N GLY A 129 -24.84 6.07 7.20
CA GLY A 129 -25.06 5.69 5.81
C GLY A 129 -26.19 6.49 5.16
N VAL A 130 -25.93 7.71 4.68
CA VAL A 130 -26.70 8.29 3.56
C VAL A 130 -25.87 9.06 2.51
N ARG A 131 -24.74 9.72 2.83
CA ARG A 131 -24.00 10.48 1.79
C ARG A 131 -22.78 9.80 1.17
N ARG A 132 -22.19 8.78 1.81
CA ARG A 132 -20.93 8.14 1.35
C ARG A 132 -21.10 6.99 0.33
N THR A 133 -22.31 6.49 0.10
CA THR A 133 -22.52 5.27 -0.73
C THR A 133 -22.33 5.52 -2.23
N VAL A 134 -22.66 6.71 -2.73
CA VAL A 134 -22.66 6.97 -4.19
C VAL A 134 -21.26 7.25 -4.72
N GLU A 135 -20.46 8.08 -4.04
CA GLU A 135 -19.10 8.41 -4.50
C GLU A 135 -18.10 7.27 -4.24
N THR A 136 -18.30 6.52 -3.15
CA THR A 136 -17.44 5.39 -2.80
C THR A 136 -17.67 4.19 -3.72
N ALA A 137 -18.88 3.97 -4.22
CA ALA A 137 -19.15 2.91 -5.20
C ALA A 137 -18.34 3.12 -6.49
N ILE A 138 -18.26 4.36 -6.99
CA ILE A 138 -17.53 4.70 -8.22
C ILE A 138 -16.02 4.48 -8.02
N LYS A 139 -15.44 4.99 -6.93
CA LYS A 139 -14.00 4.82 -6.64
C LYS A 139 -13.61 3.39 -6.28
N ARG A 140 -14.46 2.65 -5.55
CA ARG A 140 -14.23 1.22 -5.27
C ARG A 140 -14.36 0.37 -6.53
N GLU A 141 -15.27 0.71 -7.45
CA GLU A 141 -15.35 0.03 -8.74
C GLU A 141 -14.11 0.31 -9.60
N GLU A 142 -13.56 1.52 -9.57
CA GLU A 142 -12.29 1.86 -10.24
C GLU A 142 -11.09 1.12 -9.62
N ILE A 143 -10.99 1.05 -8.29
CA ILE A 143 -9.93 0.31 -7.59
C ILE A 143 -10.10 -1.20 -7.78
N GLN A 144 -11.32 -1.73 -7.73
CA GLN A 144 -11.58 -3.14 -8.02
C GLN A 144 -11.29 -3.48 -9.48
N LYS A 145 -11.57 -2.58 -10.44
CA LYS A 145 -11.14 -2.72 -11.84
C LYS A 145 -9.62 -2.71 -11.97
N ALA A 146 -8.92 -1.85 -11.21
CA ALA A 146 -7.45 -1.82 -11.19
C ALA A 146 -6.85 -3.09 -10.57
N ILE A 147 -7.38 -3.57 -9.45
CA ILE A 147 -6.96 -4.82 -8.80
C ILE A 147 -7.31 -6.02 -9.68
N ALA A 148 -8.48 -6.04 -10.32
CA ALA A 148 -8.86 -7.07 -11.27
C ALA A 148 -7.96 -7.07 -12.51
N ALA A 149 -7.55 -5.90 -13.01
CA ALA A 149 -6.60 -5.79 -14.11
C ALA A 149 -5.19 -6.28 -13.72
N VAL A 150 -4.73 -5.99 -12.50
CA VAL A 150 -3.45 -6.53 -11.98
C VAL A 150 -3.53 -8.04 -11.79
N ARG A 151 -4.63 -8.55 -11.21
CA ARG A 151 -4.84 -10.00 -11.01
C ARG A 151 -5.06 -10.77 -12.31
N ASP A 152 -5.69 -10.17 -13.31
CA ASP A 152 -5.85 -10.73 -14.66
C ASP A 152 -4.49 -10.84 -15.35
N ARG A 153 -3.63 -9.83 -15.19
CA ARG A 153 -2.24 -9.88 -15.67
C ARG A 153 -1.39 -10.92 -14.95
N GLU A 154 -1.49 -11.03 -13.63
CA GLU A 154 -0.80 -12.07 -12.86
C GLU A 154 -1.26 -13.49 -13.27
N GLN A 155 -2.55 -13.69 -13.54
CA GLN A 155 -3.09 -14.97 -14.01
C GLN A 155 -2.67 -15.32 -15.43
N ARG A 156 -2.40 -14.31 -16.27
CA ARG A 156 -1.92 -14.48 -17.64
C ARG A 156 -0.39 -14.43 -17.75
N GLU A 157 0.32 -14.47 -16.62
CA GLU A 157 1.78 -14.41 -16.52
C GLU A 157 2.40 -13.15 -17.16
N MET A 158 1.62 -12.07 -17.28
CA MET A 158 2.01 -10.82 -17.93
C MET A 158 2.89 -9.95 -17.02
N TRP A 159 3.83 -9.22 -17.62
CA TRP A 159 4.76 -8.38 -16.86
C TRP A 159 4.08 -7.12 -16.31
N ASN A 160 4.16 -6.92 -14.99
CA ASN A 160 3.40 -5.88 -14.28
C ASN A 160 4.20 -4.64 -13.88
N THR A 161 5.50 -4.58 -14.21
CA THR A 161 6.37 -3.45 -13.83
C THR A 161 7.07 -2.84 -15.04
N ARG A 162 8.01 -1.93 -14.81
CA ARG A 162 8.85 -1.39 -15.90
C ARG A 162 9.57 -2.57 -16.61
N PRO A 163 9.61 -2.60 -17.95
CA PRO A 163 10.27 -3.69 -18.66
C PRO A 163 11.77 -3.70 -18.31
N PRO A 164 12.37 -4.88 -18.06
CA PRO A 164 13.81 -5.02 -17.86
C PRO A 164 14.62 -4.53 -19.06
N VAL A 165 15.90 -4.21 -18.83
CA VAL A 165 16.83 -3.86 -19.92
C VAL A 165 16.93 -5.02 -20.91
N GLY A 166 16.86 -4.73 -22.21
CA GLY A 166 16.92 -5.72 -23.29
C GLY A 166 15.55 -6.22 -23.77
N VAL A 167 14.47 -5.91 -23.05
CA VAL A 167 13.10 -6.23 -23.47
C VAL A 167 12.22 -4.99 -23.38
N GLU A 168 11.14 -4.98 -24.16
CA GLU A 168 10.15 -3.91 -24.16
C GLU A 168 8.74 -4.49 -24.12
N PHE A 169 7.76 -3.64 -23.84
CA PHE A 169 6.38 -4.03 -24.01
C PHE A 169 6.03 -4.10 -25.50
N ASP A 170 5.21 -5.08 -25.88
CA ASP A 170 4.61 -5.11 -27.21
C ASP A 170 3.67 -3.91 -27.46
N SER A 171 3.14 -3.80 -28.68
CA SER A 171 2.26 -2.69 -29.08
C SER A 171 0.99 -2.58 -28.22
N GLU A 172 0.57 -3.67 -27.59
CA GLU A 172 -0.63 -3.77 -26.76
C GLU A 172 -0.32 -3.53 -25.26
N ARG A 173 0.97 -3.45 -24.91
CA ARG A 173 1.49 -3.32 -23.54
C ARG A 173 1.09 -4.45 -22.62
N GLU A 174 1.06 -5.65 -23.19
CA GLU A 174 0.59 -6.87 -22.56
C GLU A 174 1.75 -7.81 -22.22
N TYR A 175 2.65 -8.05 -23.19
CA TYR A 175 3.75 -8.99 -23.04
C TYR A 175 5.10 -8.34 -23.32
N LEU A 176 6.17 -9.00 -22.87
CA LEU A 176 7.54 -8.60 -23.19
C LEU A 176 7.95 -9.13 -24.58
N VAL A 177 8.61 -8.28 -25.35
CA VAL A 177 9.21 -8.59 -26.65
C VAL A 177 10.67 -8.15 -26.67
N PRO A 178 11.51 -8.70 -27.58
CA PRO A 178 12.89 -8.27 -27.76
C PRO A 178 13.00 -6.75 -27.96
N GLY A 179 13.82 -6.09 -27.16
CA GLY A 179 14.17 -4.68 -27.29
C GLY A 179 15.52 -4.49 -27.98
N GLU A 180 16.00 -3.24 -28.03
CA GLU A 180 17.25 -2.89 -28.72
C GLU A 180 18.49 -3.63 -28.16
N GLN A 181 18.51 -3.92 -26.86
CA GLN A 181 19.62 -4.61 -26.17
C GLN A 181 19.31 -6.08 -25.89
N PHE A 182 18.42 -6.70 -26.68
CA PHE A 182 18.03 -8.09 -26.42
C PHE A 182 19.20 -9.05 -26.65
N ASP A 183 19.92 -8.90 -27.76
CA ASP A 183 21.07 -9.73 -28.09
C ASP A 183 22.18 -9.59 -27.03
N ASP A 184 22.44 -8.37 -26.55
CA ASP A 184 23.40 -8.13 -25.45
C ASP A 184 23.03 -8.86 -24.14
N VAL A 185 21.73 -9.05 -23.90
CA VAL A 185 21.22 -9.80 -22.74
C VAL A 185 21.41 -11.30 -22.94
N ILE A 186 21.17 -11.82 -24.14
CA ILE A 186 21.42 -13.22 -24.48
C ILE A 186 22.91 -13.53 -24.31
N ASP A 187 23.79 -12.75 -24.95
CA ASP A 187 25.24 -12.89 -24.83
C ASP A 187 25.68 -12.83 -23.35
N ALA A 188 25.11 -11.90 -22.58
CA ALA A 188 25.44 -11.78 -21.15
C ALA A 188 25.00 -13.00 -20.33
N LEU A 189 23.88 -13.64 -20.66
CA LEU A 189 23.39 -14.85 -19.99
C LEU A 189 24.27 -16.04 -20.35
N GLU A 190 24.61 -16.22 -21.63
CA GLU A 190 25.49 -17.30 -22.11
C GLU A 190 26.88 -17.21 -21.44
N MET A 191 27.51 -16.04 -21.50
CA MET A 191 28.80 -15.82 -20.85
C MET A 191 28.73 -16.10 -19.33
N ARG A 192 27.59 -15.80 -18.69
CA ARG A 192 27.42 -16.10 -17.26
C ARG A 192 27.22 -17.59 -16.99
N ALA A 193 26.55 -18.32 -17.87
CA ALA A 193 26.42 -19.78 -17.81
C ALA A 193 27.78 -20.47 -17.96
N ASP A 194 28.64 -19.95 -18.84
CA ASP A 194 30.05 -20.38 -19.03
C ASP A 194 30.98 -19.97 -17.86
N GLY A 195 30.44 -19.30 -16.84
CA GLY A 195 31.18 -18.90 -15.64
C GLY A 195 32.02 -17.63 -15.80
N VAL A 196 31.90 -16.89 -16.92
CA VAL A 196 32.66 -15.64 -17.15
C VAL A 196 32.30 -14.60 -16.08
N PRO A 197 33.27 -13.95 -15.42
CA PRO A 197 32.98 -13.00 -14.34
C PRO A 197 32.12 -11.82 -14.79
N TYR A 198 31.17 -11.38 -13.94
CA TYR A 198 30.27 -10.24 -14.20
C TYR A 198 30.97 -8.95 -14.68
N ARG A 199 32.22 -8.75 -14.30
CA ARG A 199 33.02 -7.60 -14.77
C ARG A 199 33.30 -7.71 -16.26
N THR A 200 33.81 -8.85 -16.70
CA THR A 200 34.14 -9.09 -18.11
C THR A 200 32.87 -9.05 -18.95
N VAL A 201 31.79 -9.66 -18.48
CA VAL A 201 30.49 -9.61 -19.17
C VAL A 201 30.02 -8.15 -19.36
N ALA A 202 30.10 -7.32 -18.32
CA ALA A 202 29.72 -5.91 -18.41
C ALA A 202 30.60 -5.10 -19.38
N ASP A 203 31.89 -5.44 -19.48
CA ASP A 203 32.83 -4.77 -20.37
C ASP A 203 32.57 -5.14 -21.84
N GLU A 204 32.13 -6.37 -22.12
CA GLU A 204 31.84 -6.87 -23.47
C GLU A 204 30.43 -6.50 -23.98
N THR A 205 29.40 -6.61 -23.14
CA THR A 205 28.00 -6.36 -23.57
C THR A 205 27.52 -4.94 -23.29
N GLY A 206 28.32 -4.11 -22.60
CA GLY A 206 27.93 -2.77 -22.18
C GLY A 206 26.83 -2.73 -21.10
N LEU A 207 26.34 -3.89 -20.65
CA LEU A 207 25.33 -3.98 -19.59
C LEU A 207 25.94 -3.72 -18.22
N SER A 208 25.23 -3.00 -17.36
CA SER A 208 25.67 -2.83 -15.97
C SER A 208 25.69 -4.17 -15.23
N ARG A 209 26.65 -4.37 -14.33
CA ARG A 209 26.72 -5.59 -13.47
C ARG A 209 25.42 -5.89 -12.73
N GLY A 210 24.71 -4.84 -12.29
CA GLY A 210 23.41 -4.98 -11.63
C GLY A 210 22.28 -5.41 -12.57
N ALA A 211 22.34 -5.03 -13.85
CA ALA A 211 21.40 -5.55 -14.85
C ALA A 211 21.65 -7.04 -15.12
N ILE A 212 22.92 -7.43 -15.28
CA ILE A 212 23.32 -8.83 -15.50
C ILE A 212 22.89 -9.71 -14.30
N GLY A 213 23.21 -9.29 -13.07
CA GLY A 213 22.79 -10.03 -11.86
C GLY A 213 21.28 -10.21 -11.78
N ARG A 214 20.51 -9.14 -12.05
CA ARG A 214 19.05 -9.22 -12.07
C ARG A 214 18.50 -10.13 -13.16
N TRP A 215 19.18 -10.29 -14.28
CA TRP A 215 18.80 -11.23 -15.33
C TRP A 215 19.03 -12.66 -14.88
N VAL A 216 20.23 -12.99 -14.38
CA VAL A 216 20.56 -14.32 -13.85
C VAL A 216 19.57 -14.75 -12.77
N ASP A 217 19.23 -13.87 -11.82
CA ASP A 217 18.37 -14.21 -10.69
C ASP A 217 16.88 -14.40 -11.06
N ASN A 218 16.43 -13.89 -12.21
CA ASN A 218 14.99 -13.79 -12.55
C ASN A 218 14.66 -14.24 -13.98
N VAL A 219 15.56 -14.95 -14.66
CA VAL A 219 15.40 -15.31 -16.08
C VAL A 219 14.11 -16.10 -16.32
N GLU A 220 13.80 -17.08 -15.46
CA GLU A 220 12.60 -17.91 -15.59
C GLU A 220 11.30 -17.11 -15.51
N VAL A 221 11.23 -16.17 -14.57
CA VAL A 221 10.04 -15.33 -14.37
C VAL A 221 9.85 -14.39 -15.56
N ARG A 222 10.95 -13.86 -16.12
CA ARG A 222 10.89 -12.97 -17.28
C ARG A 222 10.52 -13.69 -18.56
N ALA A 223 11.04 -14.89 -18.77
CA ALA A 223 10.72 -15.72 -19.92
C ALA A 223 9.22 -16.08 -19.98
N ARG A 224 8.57 -16.36 -18.84
CA ARG A 224 7.11 -16.62 -18.80
C ARG A 224 6.25 -15.42 -19.22
N SER A 225 6.79 -14.21 -19.12
CA SER A 225 6.10 -12.98 -19.51
C SER A 225 6.37 -12.54 -20.95
N CYS A 226 7.12 -13.32 -21.73
CA CYS A 226 7.38 -13.05 -23.15
C CYS A 226 6.16 -13.35 -24.02
N ARG A 227 5.99 -12.60 -25.11
CA ARG A 227 4.84 -12.75 -26.04
C ARG A 227 4.89 -14.07 -26.79
N ASP A 228 6.08 -14.49 -27.18
CA ASP A 228 6.34 -15.66 -28.01
C ASP A 228 7.26 -16.66 -27.30
N ASP A 229 6.98 -17.93 -27.54
CA ASP A 229 7.73 -19.06 -26.98
C ASP A 229 9.20 -19.07 -27.45
N GLU A 230 9.50 -18.44 -28.60
CA GLU A 230 10.85 -18.38 -29.16
C GLU A 230 11.76 -17.46 -28.31
N THR A 231 11.31 -16.24 -28.00
CA THR A 231 11.99 -15.30 -27.11
C THR A 231 12.16 -15.88 -25.71
N ALA A 232 11.09 -16.50 -25.18
CA ALA A 232 11.15 -17.17 -23.88
C ALA A 232 12.21 -18.28 -23.88
N ARG A 233 12.23 -19.10 -24.94
CA ARG A 233 13.17 -20.20 -25.11
C ARG A 233 14.61 -19.71 -25.21
N GLN A 234 14.89 -18.67 -25.99
CA GLN A 234 16.23 -18.09 -26.13
C GLN A 234 16.79 -17.63 -24.78
N LEU A 235 15.97 -16.95 -23.95
CA LEU A 235 16.38 -16.53 -22.61
C LEU A 235 16.70 -17.72 -21.68
N ILE A 236 15.88 -18.76 -21.73
CA ILE A 236 16.07 -19.97 -20.91
C ILE A 236 17.26 -20.79 -21.38
N GLU A 237 17.45 -20.94 -22.68
CA GLU A 237 18.59 -21.66 -23.26
C GLU A 237 19.90 -20.93 -22.93
N ALA A 238 19.98 -19.63 -23.19
CA ALA A 238 21.14 -18.80 -22.89
C ALA A 238 21.56 -18.87 -21.40
N ALA A 239 20.61 -18.91 -20.49
CA ALA A 239 20.89 -19.02 -19.05
C ALA A 239 21.29 -20.43 -18.60
N ASN A 240 20.98 -21.45 -19.39
CA ASN A 240 21.23 -22.86 -19.08
C ASN A 240 22.30 -23.51 -19.97
N THR A 241 22.99 -22.72 -20.81
CA THR A 241 24.09 -23.19 -21.65
C THR A 241 25.15 -23.85 -20.77
N ASN A 242 25.08 -25.17 -20.65
CA ASN A 242 26.23 -26.01 -20.40
C ASN A 242 26.64 -26.47 -21.79
N ASP A 243 27.59 -25.77 -22.40
CA ASP A 243 28.21 -26.27 -23.60
C ASP A 243 28.86 -27.62 -23.23
N GLU A 244 28.27 -28.73 -23.67
CA GLU A 244 29.02 -29.98 -23.72
C GLU A 244 30.22 -29.71 -24.62
N PRO A 245 31.45 -29.98 -24.16
CA PRO A 245 32.62 -29.68 -24.96
C PRO A 245 32.54 -30.46 -26.27
N ASP A 246 32.52 -29.70 -27.37
CA ASP A 246 32.61 -30.15 -28.75
C ASP A 246 33.73 -31.22 -28.89
N GLU A 247 33.37 -32.50 -28.95
CA GLU A 247 34.27 -33.62 -29.22
C GLU A 247 34.71 -33.61 -30.69
N LEU A 248 35.35 -32.54 -31.13
CA LEU A 248 36.03 -32.46 -32.42
C LEU A 248 37.35 -31.73 -32.24
N ASN A 249 38.38 -32.44 -31.73
CA ASN A 249 39.65 -32.57 -32.44
C ASN A 249 40.67 -33.51 -31.79
N ALA A 250 41.36 -34.23 -32.69
CA ALA A 250 42.68 -34.83 -32.57
C ALA A 250 42.81 -36.24 -31.94
N SER A 251 42.49 -37.26 -32.75
CA SER A 251 43.34 -38.47 -32.80
C SER A 251 43.73 -38.78 -34.24
N THR A 252 44.67 -37.97 -34.75
CA THR A 252 45.53 -38.35 -35.87
C THR A 252 46.98 -38.08 -35.45
N THR A 253 47.63 -39.11 -34.92
CA THR A 253 49.08 -39.42 -34.95
C THR A 253 49.20 -40.73 -34.16
N GLY A 254 49.54 -41.89 -34.72
CA GLY A 254 50.64 -42.15 -35.64
C GLY A 254 51.88 -42.53 -34.83
N GLY A 255 52.20 -43.83 -34.76
CA GLY A 255 53.59 -44.33 -34.76
C GLY A 255 54.33 -44.54 -33.43
N GLU A 256 54.65 -45.80 -33.17
CA GLU A 256 55.96 -46.35 -32.74
C GLU A 256 56.68 -45.85 -31.47
N ALA A 257 56.89 -46.75 -30.50
CA ALA A 257 58.14 -47.51 -30.32
C ALA A 257 58.38 -47.92 -28.85
N ALA A 258 58.38 -49.24 -28.58
CA ALA A 258 59.35 -50.00 -27.76
C ALA A 258 58.86 -51.45 -27.60
#